data_AF-A0A2V7V7U4-F1
#
_entry.id   AF-A0A2V7V7U4-F1
#
_cell.length_a   1.000
_cell.length_b   1.000
_cell.length_c   1.000
_cell.angle_alpha   90.00
_cell.angle_beta   90.00
_cell.angle_gamma   90.00
#
_symmetry.space_group_name_H-M   'P 1'
#
loop_
_entity.id
_entity.type
_entity.pdbx_description
1 polymer ?
#
loop_
_entity_poly.entity_id
_entity_poly.type
_entity_poly.pdbx_seq_one_letter_code
_entity_poly.pdbx_strand_id
1 'polypeptide(L)'
;MPVILLGLFPWSGLILPALGGLQVRRSRTDLFLLGWFLLPFLFFSLAGSKLPGYILPCLPPLALLMGRAAARLTAGEGAGEWWGAPRAVSLVGLVLGALLVGTPAFLRLRFGEPDWALAVPFGLWCVIVALGFSWRVGADPVGALRLLRIGGAGAIVLLTLAAPPVLARYQSGRRLFIPAMGRPVLAWGAWRTAWMAGYFYNDGKVREVDGLPEIQEALDRGPTLVLVGPDERRQLEDTPTLAVHPLAAGPEDNALLRLERR
;
A
#
# COMPACT_ATOMS: atom_id res chain seq x y z
N MET A 1 -5.86 -9.09 -5.43
CA MET A 1 -5.21 -9.68 -6.62
C MET A 1 -3.90 -8.98 -7.00
N PRO A 2 -3.82 -7.63 -7.10
CA PRO A 2 -2.55 -6.93 -7.37
C PRO A 2 -1.46 -7.19 -6.29
N VAL A 3 -1.90 -7.45 -5.05
CA VAL A 3 -1.04 -7.63 -3.87
C VAL A 3 -0.10 -8.83 -3.99
N ILE A 4 -0.48 -9.93 -4.66
CA ILE A 4 0.44 -11.09 -4.84
C ILE A 4 1.64 -10.68 -5.70
N LEU A 5 1.38 -10.08 -6.86
CA LEU A 5 2.44 -9.74 -7.81
C LEU A 5 3.38 -8.68 -7.25
N LEU A 6 2.84 -7.74 -6.47
CA LEU A 6 3.62 -6.74 -5.74
C LEU A 6 4.40 -7.36 -4.58
N GLY A 7 3.78 -8.22 -3.78
CA GLY A 7 4.42 -8.89 -2.65
C GLY A 7 5.50 -9.90 -3.06
N LEU A 8 5.40 -10.44 -4.28
CA LEU A 8 6.40 -11.35 -4.84
C LEU A 8 7.45 -10.64 -5.71
N PHE A 9 7.33 -9.32 -5.93
CA PHE A 9 8.38 -8.57 -6.62
C PHE A 9 9.69 -8.60 -5.81
N PRO A 10 10.87 -8.77 -6.44
CA PRO A 10 11.16 -8.85 -7.88
C PRO A 10 11.03 -10.26 -8.50
N TRP A 11 10.70 -11.28 -7.72
CA TRP A 11 10.60 -12.67 -8.19
C TRP A 11 9.31 -12.99 -8.96
N SER A 12 8.36 -12.05 -9.06
CA SER A 12 7.06 -12.25 -9.70
C SER A 12 7.14 -12.81 -11.13
N GLY A 13 8.18 -12.46 -11.89
CA GLY A 13 8.39 -13.02 -13.23
C GLY A 13 8.64 -14.54 -13.22
N LEU A 14 9.21 -15.10 -12.15
CA LEU A 14 9.48 -16.54 -12.00
C LEU A 14 8.21 -17.38 -11.84
N ILE A 15 7.04 -16.75 -11.65
CA ILE A 15 5.75 -17.46 -11.61
C ILE A 15 5.49 -18.17 -12.93
N LEU A 16 5.84 -17.55 -14.07
CA LEU A 16 5.63 -18.14 -15.39
C LEU A 16 6.40 -19.47 -15.58
N PRO A 17 7.73 -19.54 -15.39
CA PRO A 17 8.45 -20.81 -15.47
C PRO A 17 8.08 -21.77 -14.33
N ALA A 18 7.66 -21.28 -13.17
CA ALA A 18 7.19 -22.11 -12.06
C ALA A 18 5.92 -22.88 -12.41
N LEU A 19 4.94 -22.22 -13.04
CA LEU A 19 3.69 -22.85 -13.51
C LEU A 19 3.92 -23.69 -14.76
N GLY A 20 4.72 -23.21 -15.71
CA GLY A 20 5.05 -23.94 -16.93
C GLY A 20 5.79 -25.26 -16.69
N GLY A 21 6.55 -25.33 -15.59
CA GLY A 21 7.27 -26.52 -15.16
C GLY A 21 6.46 -27.51 -14.32
N LEU A 22 5.16 -27.27 -14.08
CA LEU A 22 4.31 -28.17 -13.30
C LEU A 22 3.98 -29.44 -14.09
N GLN A 23 4.14 -30.60 -13.45
CA GLN A 23 3.76 -31.89 -13.99
C GLN A 23 2.57 -32.48 -13.21
N VAL A 24 1.46 -31.75 -13.15
CA VAL A 24 0.28 -32.06 -12.31
C VAL A 24 -0.27 -33.47 -12.52
N ARG A 25 -0.18 -34.00 -13.75
CA ARG A 25 -0.64 -35.36 -14.08
C ARG A 25 0.33 -36.47 -13.66
N ARG A 26 1.58 -36.15 -13.35
CA ARG A 26 2.66 -37.12 -13.05
C ARG A 26 3.23 -36.97 -11.63
N SER A 27 3.08 -35.81 -11.00
CA SER A 27 3.63 -35.48 -9.69
C SER A 27 2.51 -35.14 -8.70
N ARG A 28 2.34 -35.99 -7.68
CA ARG A 28 1.42 -35.72 -6.56
C ARG A 28 1.85 -34.48 -5.77
N THR A 29 3.16 -34.20 -5.69
CA THR A 29 3.71 -33.01 -5.05
C THR A 29 3.30 -31.74 -5.79
N ASP A 30 3.33 -31.75 -7.13
CA ASP A 30 2.93 -30.60 -7.95
C ASP A 30 1.43 -30.33 -7.82
N LEU A 31 0.62 -31.39 -7.80
CA LEU A 31 -0.82 -31.31 -7.52
C LEU A 31 -1.09 -30.71 -6.14
N PHE A 32 -0.36 -31.17 -5.11
CA PHE A 32 -0.49 -30.65 -3.74
C PHE A 32 -0.15 -29.16 -3.66
N LEU A 33 0.99 -28.74 -4.22
CA LEU A 33 1.41 -27.33 -4.21
C LEU A 33 0.42 -26.44 -4.97
N LEU A 34 -0.08 -26.93 -6.11
CA LEU A 34 -1.09 -26.21 -6.89
C LEU A 34 -2.42 -26.12 -6.12
N GLY A 35 -2.86 -27.20 -5.47
CA GLY A 35 -4.05 -27.20 -4.62
C GLY A 35 -3.90 -26.28 -3.40
N TRP A 36 -2.74 -26.30 -2.75
CA TRP A 36 -2.42 -25.41 -1.64
C TRP A 36 -2.43 -23.94 -2.05
N PHE A 37 -1.98 -23.61 -3.27
CA PHE A 37 -2.15 -22.26 -3.79
C PHE A 37 -3.62 -21.96 -4.12
N LEU A 38 -4.26 -22.79 -4.95
CA LEU A 38 -5.57 -22.51 -5.52
C LEU A 38 -6.69 -22.47 -4.49
N LEU A 39 -6.66 -23.32 -3.46
CA LEU A 39 -7.73 -23.42 -2.49
C LEU A 39 -7.94 -22.12 -1.67
N PRO A 40 -6.95 -21.60 -0.93
CA PRO A 40 -7.08 -20.29 -0.28
C PRO A 40 -7.24 -19.17 -1.30
N PHE A 41 -6.55 -19.24 -2.44
CA PHE A 41 -6.64 -18.21 -3.46
C PHE A 41 -8.06 -18.02 -4.01
N LEU A 42 -8.73 -19.11 -4.42
CA LEU A 42 -10.12 -19.06 -4.90
C LEU A 42 -11.07 -18.68 -3.76
N PHE A 43 -10.92 -19.29 -2.58
CA PHE A 43 -11.76 -19.01 -1.43
C PHE A 43 -11.77 -17.52 -1.07
N PHE A 44 -10.60 -16.90 -0.91
CA PHE A 44 -10.49 -15.48 -0.58
C PHE A 44 -10.75 -14.55 -1.76
N SER A 45 -10.63 -15.03 -3.00
CA SER A 45 -11.02 -14.25 -4.19
C SER A 45 -12.54 -14.11 -4.28
N LEU A 46 -13.28 -15.14 -3.89
CA LEU A 46 -14.75 -15.16 -3.89
C LEU A 46 -15.37 -14.51 -2.64
N ALA A 47 -14.60 -14.34 -1.56
CA ALA A 47 -15.06 -13.65 -0.36
C ALA A 47 -15.42 -12.16 -0.63
N GLY A 48 -16.52 -11.69 -0.04
CA GLY A 48 -17.02 -10.33 -0.19
C GLY A 48 -16.14 -9.25 0.45
N SER A 49 -15.53 -9.55 1.61
CA SER A 49 -14.54 -8.69 2.26
C SER A 49 -13.14 -9.22 2.01
N LYS A 50 -12.29 -8.41 1.36
CA LYS A 50 -10.92 -8.79 0.97
C LYS A 50 -9.92 -7.96 1.75
N LEU A 51 -9.37 -8.53 2.83
CA LEU A 51 -8.19 -7.95 3.46
C LEU A 51 -6.93 -8.38 2.71
N PRO A 52 -5.95 -7.48 2.50
CA PRO A 52 -4.69 -7.83 1.83
C PRO A 52 -3.96 -9.03 2.46
N GLY A 53 -4.08 -9.20 3.79
CA GLY A 53 -3.45 -10.29 4.54
C GLY A 53 -3.98 -11.69 4.22
N TYR A 54 -5.16 -11.83 3.63
CA TYR A 54 -5.75 -13.14 3.29
C TYR A 54 -4.97 -13.90 2.21
N ILE A 55 -4.04 -13.21 1.55
CA ILE A 55 -3.20 -13.76 0.51
C ILE A 55 -1.96 -14.48 1.06
N LEU A 56 -1.61 -14.25 2.33
CA LEU A 56 -0.38 -14.80 2.95
C LEU A 56 -0.27 -16.33 2.84
N PRO A 57 -1.34 -17.14 3.02
CA PRO A 57 -1.26 -18.58 2.86
C PRO A 57 -0.87 -19.03 1.44
N CYS A 58 -1.04 -18.17 0.43
CA CYS A 58 -0.69 -18.45 -0.96
C CYS A 58 0.82 -18.26 -1.24
N LEU A 59 1.55 -17.55 -0.38
CA LEU A 59 2.97 -17.23 -0.62
C LEU A 59 3.89 -18.45 -0.49
N PRO A 60 3.78 -19.33 0.54
CA PRO A 60 4.65 -20.50 0.66
C PRO A 60 4.63 -21.45 -0.55
N PRO A 61 3.48 -21.91 -1.08
CA PRO A 61 3.48 -22.80 -2.24
C PRO A 61 4.07 -22.14 -3.49
N LEU A 62 3.81 -20.84 -3.69
CA LEU A 62 4.42 -20.08 -4.79
C LEU A 62 5.94 -19.96 -4.64
N ALA A 63 6.44 -19.67 -3.44
CA ALA A 63 7.87 -19.58 -3.16
C ALA A 63 8.60 -20.91 -3.46
N LEU A 64 7.99 -22.05 -3.10
CA LEU A 64 8.54 -23.37 -3.41
C LEU A 64 8.59 -23.63 -4.93
N LEU A 65 7.50 -23.34 -5.65
CA LEU A 65 7.45 -23.51 -7.09
C LEU A 65 8.45 -22.60 -7.82
N MET A 66 8.58 -21.35 -7.38
CA MET A 66 9.54 -20.38 -7.91
C MET A 66 10.99 -20.77 -7.58
N GLY A 67 11.25 -21.32 -6.40
CA GLY A 67 12.56 -21.86 -6.03
C GLY A 67 12.97 -23.02 -6.93
N ARG A 68 12.03 -23.92 -7.24
CA ARG A 68 12.26 -25.02 -8.20
C ARG A 68 12.52 -24.51 -9.62
N ALA A 69 11.78 -23.47 -10.06
CA ALA A 69 12.03 -22.83 -11.35
C ALA A 69 13.42 -22.19 -11.41
N ALA A 70 13.82 -21.50 -10.35
CA ALA A 70 15.16 -20.91 -10.22
C ALA A 70 16.26 -21.98 -10.27
N ALA A 71 16.07 -23.13 -9.60
CA ALA A 71 17.02 -24.24 -9.62
C ALA A 71 17.18 -24.83 -11.04
N ARG A 72 16.07 -25.03 -11.77
CA ARG A 72 16.09 -25.50 -13.16
C ARG A 72 16.82 -24.51 -14.09
N LEU A 73 16.57 -23.21 -13.91
CA LEU A 73 17.27 -22.16 -14.66
C LEU A 73 18.79 -22.22 -14.47
N THR A 74 19.26 -22.51 -13.25
CA THR A 74 20.70 -22.64 -12.97
C THR A 74 21.31 -23.95 -13.47
N ALA A 75 20.51 -25.02 -13.53
CA ALA A 75 20.97 -26.33 -14.02
C ALA A 75 21.00 -26.42 -15.56
N GLY A 76 20.45 -25.42 -16.27
CA GLY A 76 20.29 -25.48 -17.74
C GLY A 76 19.24 -26.49 -18.21
N GLU A 77 18.51 -27.11 -17.28
CA GLU A 77 17.49 -28.11 -17.55
C GLU A 77 16.19 -27.43 -18.04
N GLY A 78 15.68 -27.86 -19.21
CA GLY A 78 14.42 -27.35 -19.76
C GLY A 78 14.55 -26.11 -20.66
N ALA A 79 15.78 -25.70 -21.03
CA ALA A 79 16.01 -24.59 -21.96
C ALA A 79 15.38 -24.82 -23.34
N GLY A 80 15.30 -26.07 -23.82
CA GLY A 80 14.81 -26.42 -25.16
C GLY A 80 13.29 -26.35 -25.35
N GLU A 81 12.49 -26.41 -24.28
CA GLU A 81 11.03 -26.51 -24.38
C GLU A 81 10.33 -25.16 -24.09
N TRP A 82 11.06 -24.20 -23.51
CA TRP A 82 10.56 -22.87 -23.09
C TRP A 82 11.56 -21.74 -23.39
N TRP A 83 12.09 -21.65 -24.61
CA TRP A 83 13.06 -20.62 -25.06
C TRP A 83 12.56 -19.16 -24.87
N GLY A 84 11.26 -18.96 -24.62
CA GLY A 84 10.65 -17.66 -24.27
C GLY A 84 10.51 -17.36 -22.77
N ALA A 85 10.70 -18.34 -21.87
CA ALA A 85 10.51 -18.16 -20.43
C ALA A 85 11.34 -17.01 -19.81
N PRO A 86 12.66 -16.88 -20.07
CA PRO A 86 13.42 -15.77 -19.52
C PRO A 86 12.96 -14.41 -20.07
N ARG A 87 12.52 -14.32 -21.32
CA ARG A 87 11.97 -13.08 -21.91
C ARG A 87 10.62 -12.72 -21.31
N ALA A 88 9.77 -13.71 -21.04
CA ALA A 88 8.47 -13.52 -20.41
C ALA A 88 8.60 -13.08 -18.93
N VAL A 89 9.55 -13.68 -18.19
CA VAL A 89 9.91 -13.27 -16.82
C VAL A 89 10.31 -11.80 -16.79
N SER A 90 11.19 -11.39 -17.71
CA SER A 90 11.65 -10.01 -17.85
C SER A 90 10.55 -9.04 -18.25
N LEU A 91 9.67 -9.43 -19.17
CA LEU A 91 8.54 -8.60 -19.61
C LEU A 91 7.57 -8.33 -18.44
N VAL A 92 7.24 -9.36 -17.67
CA VAL A 92 6.39 -9.20 -16.47
C VAL A 92 7.07 -8.28 -15.44
N GLY A 93 8.36 -8.49 -15.17
CA GLY A 93 9.12 -7.63 -14.28
C GLY A 93 9.18 -6.17 -14.75
N LEU A 94 9.36 -5.95 -16.06
CA LEU A 94 9.43 -4.62 -16.66
C LEU A 94 8.06 -3.92 -16.64
N VAL A 95 6.98 -4.63 -16.98
CA VAL A 95 5.62 -4.07 -16.93
C VAL A 95 5.26 -3.70 -15.49
N LEU A 96 5.54 -4.57 -14.52
CA LEU A 96 5.31 -4.27 -13.10
C LEU A 96 6.18 -3.09 -12.62
N GLY A 97 7.46 -3.06 -12.97
CA GLY A 97 8.34 -1.94 -12.65
C GLY A 97 7.88 -0.63 -13.28
N ALA A 98 7.45 -0.66 -14.54
CA ALA A 98 6.93 0.51 -15.26
C ALA A 98 5.62 1.01 -14.65
N LEU A 99 4.72 0.12 -14.22
CA LEU A 99 3.52 0.51 -13.48
C LEU A 99 3.87 1.13 -12.12
N LEU A 100 4.87 0.59 -11.43
CA LEU A 100 5.34 1.09 -10.13
C LEU A 100 6.04 2.46 -10.22
N VAL A 101 6.63 2.82 -11.36
CA VAL A 101 7.12 4.18 -11.63
C VAL A 101 6.01 5.09 -12.13
N GLY A 102 5.24 4.58 -13.11
CA GLY A 102 4.27 5.34 -13.88
C GLY A 102 3.11 5.83 -13.02
N THR A 103 2.63 5.01 -12.07
CA THR A 103 1.52 5.38 -11.19
C THR A 103 1.88 6.58 -10.29
N PRO A 104 2.96 6.55 -9.48
CA PRO A 104 3.33 7.70 -8.65
C PRO A 104 3.77 8.93 -9.47
N ALA A 105 4.44 8.74 -10.61
CA ALA A 105 4.79 9.85 -11.50
C ALA A 105 3.56 10.51 -12.12
N PHE A 106 2.56 9.72 -12.55
CA PHE A 106 1.29 10.22 -13.05
C PHE A 106 0.52 10.98 -11.96
N LEU A 107 0.45 10.43 -10.74
CA LEU A 107 -0.21 11.09 -9.61
C LEU A 107 0.45 12.43 -9.28
N ARG A 108 1.79 12.48 -9.26
CA ARG A 108 2.55 13.73 -9.07
C ARG A 108 2.26 14.76 -10.16
N LEU A 109 2.31 14.35 -11.43
CA LEU A 109 2.18 15.26 -12.57
C LEU A 109 0.75 15.76 -12.79
N ARG A 110 -0.26 14.94 -12.48
CA ARG A 110 -1.68 15.27 -12.74
C ARG A 110 -2.38 15.90 -11.55
N PHE A 111 -2.06 15.46 -10.33
CA PHE A 111 -2.73 15.93 -9.11
C PHE A 111 -1.84 16.83 -8.25
N GLY A 112 -0.58 17.07 -8.64
CA GLY A 112 0.32 17.98 -7.92
C GLY A 112 0.74 17.47 -6.54
N GLU A 113 0.46 16.22 -6.20
CA GLU A 113 0.76 15.62 -4.90
C GLU A 113 2.26 15.25 -4.81
N PRO A 114 3.09 16.01 -4.09
CA PRO A 114 4.55 15.85 -4.13
C PRO A 114 5.02 14.57 -3.41
N ASP A 115 4.24 14.02 -2.47
CA ASP A 115 4.67 12.89 -1.65
C ASP A 115 4.79 11.59 -2.44
N TRP A 116 4.03 11.44 -3.53
CA TRP A 116 4.18 10.31 -4.44
C TRP A 116 5.54 10.28 -5.15
N ALA A 117 6.28 11.40 -5.17
CA ALA A 117 7.65 11.42 -5.67
C ALA A 117 8.58 10.49 -4.87
N LEU A 118 8.28 10.23 -3.58
CA LEU A 118 9.06 9.32 -2.74
C LEU A 118 8.97 7.87 -3.21
N ALA A 119 7.92 7.49 -3.95
CA ALA A 119 7.77 6.16 -4.52
C ALA A 119 8.50 5.99 -5.88
N VAL A 120 8.96 7.08 -6.51
CA VAL A 120 9.65 7.02 -7.80
C VAL A 120 10.98 6.24 -7.72
N PRO A 121 11.86 6.47 -6.73
CA PRO A 121 13.08 5.66 -6.56
C PRO A 121 12.80 4.16 -6.43
N PHE A 122 11.74 3.79 -5.70
CA PHE A 122 11.30 2.40 -5.57
C PHE A 122 10.92 1.82 -6.94
N GLY A 123 10.08 2.51 -7.71
CA GLY A 123 9.73 2.06 -9.06
C GLY A 123 10.96 1.95 -9.99
N LEU A 124 11.85 2.95 -9.96
CA LEU A 124 13.05 2.96 -10.80
C LEU A 124 13.96 1.78 -10.48
N TRP A 125 14.16 1.51 -9.19
CA TRP A 125 14.89 0.34 -8.73
C TRP A 125 14.27 -0.96 -9.26
N CYS A 126 12.95 -1.07 -9.23
CA CYS A 126 12.23 -2.22 -9.79
C CYS A 126 12.53 -2.42 -11.28
N VAL A 127 12.51 -1.33 -12.07
CA VAL A 127 12.84 -1.36 -13.50
C VAL A 127 14.30 -1.75 -13.74
N ILE A 128 15.24 -1.18 -12.98
CA ILE A 128 16.68 -1.49 -13.10
C ILE A 128 16.94 -2.97 -12.82
N VAL A 129 16.34 -3.51 -11.77
CA VAL A 129 16.44 -4.94 -11.42
C VAL A 129 15.85 -5.82 -12.52
N ALA A 130 14.69 -5.47 -13.06
CA ALA A 130 14.05 -6.22 -14.14
C ALA A 130 14.90 -6.22 -15.42
N LEU A 131 15.43 -5.07 -15.82
CA LEU A 131 16.32 -4.94 -16.99
C LEU A 131 17.63 -5.71 -16.78
N GLY A 132 18.25 -5.55 -15.62
CA GLY A 132 19.50 -6.24 -15.30
C GLY A 132 19.33 -7.75 -15.22
N PHE A 133 18.16 -8.23 -14.76
CA PHE A 133 17.81 -9.65 -14.80
C PHE A 133 17.68 -10.12 -16.25
N SER A 134 16.95 -9.36 -17.07
CA SER A 134 16.75 -9.68 -18.50
C SER A 134 18.04 -9.80 -19.27
N TRP A 135 19.02 -8.95 -18.98
CA TRP A 135 20.33 -8.98 -19.64
C TRP A 135 21.20 -10.14 -19.18
N ARG A 136 21.10 -10.55 -17.90
CA ARG A 136 21.98 -11.57 -17.32
C ARG A 136 21.44 -12.98 -17.43
N VAL A 137 20.12 -13.19 -17.40
CA VAL A 137 19.52 -14.53 -17.26
C VAL A 137 19.94 -15.52 -18.34
N GLY A 138 20.23 -15.05 -19.57
CA GLY A 138 20.67 -15.92 -20.67
C GLY A 138 22.15 -16.30 -20.62
N ALA A 139 23.01 -15.43 -20.09
CA ALA A 139 24.47 -15.63 -20.08
C ALA A 139 24.99 -16.14 -18.72
N ASP A 140 24.39 -15.68 -17.63
CA ASP A 140 24.73 -16.03 -16.25
C ASP A 140 23.45 -16.10 -15.39
N PRO A 141 22.76 -17.27 -15.40
CA PRO A 141 21.55 -17.48 -14.59
C PRO A 141 21.80 -17.30 -13.09
N VAL A 142 22.98 -17.68 -12.61
CA VAL A 142 23.35 -17.57 -11.19
C VAL A 142 23.49 -16.09 -10.80
N GLY A 143 24.19 -15.29 -11.60
CA GLY A 143 24.29 -13.85 -11.42
C GLY A 143 22.95 -13.14 -11.53
N ALA A 144 22.07 -13.58 -12.45
CA ALA A 144 20.71 -13.04 -12.56
C ALA A 144 19.88 -13.28 -11.28
N LEU A 145 19.97 -14.48 -10.69
CA LEU A 145 19.30 -14.76 -9.42
C LEU A 145 19.89 -13.98 -8.23
N ARG A 146 21.21 -13.78 -8.19
CA ARG A 146 21.86 -12.90 -7.20
C ARG A 146 21.33 -11.46 -7.31
N LEU A 147 21.16 -10.96 -8.54
CA LEU A 147 20.58 -9.64 -8.79
C LEU A 147 19.13 -9.55 -8.27
N LEU A 148 18.30 -10.57 -8.43
CA LEU A 148 16.93 -10.57 -7.86
C LEU A 148 16.96 -10.48 -6.33
N ARG A 149 17.93 -11.13 -5.65
CA ARG A 149 18.06 -11.04 -4.18
C ARG A 149 18.43 -9.64 -3.73
N ILE A 150 19.43 -9.02 -4.38
CA ILE A 150 19.84 -7.63 -4.11
C ILE A 150 18.67 -6.68 -4.43
N GLY A 151 17.99 -6.93 -5.55
CA GLY A 151 16.81 -6.20 -5.97
C GLY A 151 15.69 -6.26 -4.94
N GLY A 152 15.42 -7.43 -4.35
CA GLY A 152 14.42 -7.60 -3.30
C GLY A 152 14.78 -6.83 -2.03
N ALA A 153 16.03 -6.94 -1.58
CA ALA A 153 16.50 -6.19 -0.40
C ALA A 153 16.40 -4.67 -0.62
N GLY A 154 16.86 -4.17 -1.77
CA GLY A 154 16.76 -2.76 -2.13
C GLY A 154 15.31 -2.29 -2.25
N ALA A 155 14.42 -3.11 -2.81
CA ALA A 155 13.00 -2.81 -2.92
C ALA A 155 12.34 -2.67 -1.54
N ILE A 156 12.66 -3.56 -0.59
CA ILE A 156 12.18 -3.47 0.80
C ILE A 156 12.66 -2.18 1.46
N VAL A 157 13.95 -1.83 1.33
CA VAL A 157 14.50 -0.60 1.92
C VAL A 157 13.81 0.62 1.33
N LEU A 158 13.74 0.73 0.01
CA LEU A 158 13.12 1.88 -0.67
C LEU A 158 11.63 1.99 -0.35
N LEU A 159 10.91 0.88 -0.29
CA LEU A 159 9.51 0.87 0.11
C LEU A 159 9.34 1.30 1.57
N THR A 160 10.24 0.87 2.47
CA THR A 160 10.23 1.25 3.88
C THR A 160 10.52 2.74 4.08
N LEU A 161 11.33 3.34 3.20
CA LEU A 161 11.58 4.79 3.23
C LEU A 161 10.42 5.59 2.62
N ALA A 162 9.76 5.06 1.59
CA ALA A 162 8.70 5.76 0.86
C ALA A 162 7.31 5.63 1.49
N ALA A 163 6.94 4.45 1.99
CA ALA A 163 5.57 4.16 2.41
C ALA A 163 5.14 4.91 3.70
N PRO A 164 5.93 4.97 4.78
CA PRO A 164 5.53 5.67 6.01
C PRO A 164 5.18 7.14 5.82
N PRO A 165 5.97 8.00 5.13
CA PRO A 165 5.62 9.40 4.96
C PRO A 165 4.36 9.59 4.10
N VAL A 166 4.16 8.77 3.07
CA VAL A 166 2.96 8.79 2.23
C VAL A 166 1.73 8.40 3.07
N LEU A 167 1.79 7.29 3.80
CA LEU A 167 0.71 6.83 4.67
C LEU A 167 0.43 7.83 5.80
N ALA A 168 1.46 8.45 6.37
CA ALA A 168 1.29 9.47 7.41
C ALA A 168 0.51 10.69 6.92
N ARG A 169 0.54 11.00 5.62
CA ARG A 169 -0.24 12.12 5.06
C ARG A 169 -1.69 11.75 4.77
N TYR A 170 -1.93 10.57 4.21
CA TYR A 170 -3.25 10.17 3.71
C TYR A 170 -4.05 9.30 4.68
N GLN A 171 -3.45 8.78 5.75
CA GLN A 171 -4.12 7.86 6.67
C GLN A 171 -3.96 8.26 8.15
N SER A 172 -2.97 9.10 8.50
CA SER A 172 -2.74 9.47 9.90
C SER A 172 -3.48 10.75 10.29
N GLY A 173 -4.27 10.67 11.36
CA GLY A 173 -4.86 11.84 12.02
C GLY A 173 -3.86 12.66 12.85
N ARG A 174 -2.57 12.28 12.92
CA ARG A 174 -1.55 12.96 13.75
C ARG A 174 -1.53 14.47 13.55
N ARG A 175 -1.55 14.94 12.31
CA ARG A 175 -1.47 16.37 11.97
C ARG A 175 -2.66 17.17 12.48
N LEU A 176 -3.82 16.54 12.65
CA LEU A 176 -5.02 17.17 13.19
C LEU A 176 -4.86 17.49 14.68
N PHE A 177 -4.08 16.72 15.43
CA PHE A 177 -3.94 16.89 16.88
C PHE A 177 -2.70 17.68 17.31
N ILE A 178 -1.72 17.91 16.43
CA ILE A 178 -0.56 18.76 16.75
C ILE A 178 -1.00 20.18 17.20
N PRO A 179 -1.92 20.88 16.50
CA PRO A 179 -2.37 22.21 16.93
C PRO A 179 -3.29 22.18 18.16
N ALA A 180 -3.84 21.02 18.52
CA ALA A 180 -4.70 20.90 19.69
C ALA A 180 -3.93 21.15 20.99
N MET A 181 -2.62 20.86 21.02
CA MET A 181 -1.73 21.16 22.16
C MET A 181 -2.28 20.65 23.50
N GLY A 182 -2.91 19.46 23.51
CA GLY A 182 -3.49 18.88 24.73
C GLY A 182 -4.81 19.53 25.17
N ARG A 183 -5.44 20.37 24.35
CA ARG A 183 -6.80 20.90 24.58
C ARG A 183 -7.86 19.86 24.18
N PRO A 184 -9.04 19.86 24.83
CA PRO A 184 -10.12 18.97 24.44
C PRO A 184 -10.60 19.26 23.01
N VAL A 185 -10.77 18.20 22.23
CA VAL A 185 -11.29 18.26 20.86
C VAL A 185 -12.61 17.49 20.79
N LEU A 186 -13.64 18.11 20.24
CA LEU A 186 -14.91 17.45 19.94
C LEU A 186 -14.87 16.92 18.50
N ALA A 187 -15.23 15.67 18.27
CA ALA A 187 -15.28 15.07 16.94
C ALA A 187 -16.73 14.95 16.47
N TRP A 188 -17.08 15.57 15.35
CA TRP A 188 -18.44 15.57 14.81
C TRP A 188 -18.44 15.19 13.33
N GLY A 189 -19.05 14.04 13.00
CA GLY A 189 -19.03 13.50 11.63
C GLY A 189 -17.63 13.20 11.09
N ALA A 190 -16.60 13.24 11.95
CA ALA A 190 -15.23 13.03 11.55
C ALA A 190 -14.97 11.55 11.23
N TRP A 191 -14.10 11.30 10.24
CA TRP A 191 -13.71 9.94 9.89
C TRP A 191 -13.11 9.21 11.09
N ARG A 192 -13.58 7.99 11.36
CA ARG A 192 -13.26 7.23 12.58
C ARG A 192 -11.75 7.15 12.87
N THR A 193 -10.96 6.84 11.85
CA THR A 193 -9.50 6.73 11.99
C THR A 193 -8.85 8.07 12.31
N ALA A 194 -9.40 9.17 11.78
CA ALA A 194 -8.88 10.52 12.01
C ALA A 194 -9.05 10.93 13.47
N TRP A 195 -10.25 10.81 14.04
CA TRP A 195 -10.49 11.27 15.42
C TRP A 195 -9.96 10.30 16.49
N MET A 196 -9.97 8.99 16.23
CA MET A 196 -9.36 8.00 17.12
C MET A 196 -7.86 8.22 17.31
N ALA A 197 -7.20 8.91 16.37
CA ALA A 197 -5.81 9.31 16.52
C ALA A 197 -5.58 10.22 17.76
N GLY A 198 -6.61 10.94 18.22
CA GLY A 198 -6.54 11.78 19.42
C GLY A 198 -6.31 11.01 20.72
N TYR A 199 -6.65 9.71 20.78
CA TYR A 199 -6.29 8.87 21.93
C TYR A 199 -4.78 8.76 22.13
N PHE A 200 -4.02 8.74 21.03
CA PHE A 200 -2.57 8.63 21.06
C PHE A 200 -1.88 9.99 20.97
N TYR A 201 -2.38 10.90 20.14
CA TYR A 201 -1.73 12.18 19.83
C TYR A 201 -2.26 13.38 20.64
N ASN A 202 -3.29 13.18 21.49
CA ASN A 202 -3.87 14.23 22.33
C ASN A 202 -4.23 13.71 23.73
N ASP A 203 -3.52 12.70 24.23
CA ASP A 203 -3.70 12.11 25.57
C ASP A 203 -5.15 11.68 25.88
N GLY A 204 -5.91 11.21 24.89
CA GLY A 204 -7.31 10.83 25.09
C GLY A 204 -8.29 11.99 25.24
N LYS A 205 -7.84 13.24 25.09
CA LYS A 205 -8.69 14.44 25.16
C LYS A 205 -9.42 14.68 23.84
N VAL A 206 -10.08 13.63 23.34
CA VAL A 206 -10.96 13.66 22.18
C VAL A 206 -12.25 12.94 22.54
N ARG A 207 -13.39 13.53 22.17
CA ARG A 207 -14.72 12.93 22.40
C ARG A 207 -15.59 13.13 21.17
N GLU A 208 -16.23 12.05 20.73
CA GLU A 208 -17.24 12.10 19.68
C GLU A 208 -18.52 12.76 20.21
N VAL A 209 -19.14 13.60 19.38
CA VAL A 209 -20.40 14.29 19.69
C VAL A 209 -21.43 13.98 18.62
N ASP A 210 -22.69 13.86 19.04
CA ASP A 210 -23.78 13.40 18.15
C ASP A 210 -24.35 14.55 17.30
N GLY A 211 -24.12 15.81 17.70
CA GLY A 211 -24.68 16.96 16.98
C GLY A 211 -24.18 18.33 17.41
N LEU A 212 -24.61 19.32 16.62
CA LEU A 212 -24.34 20.74 16.83
C LEU A 212 -24.72 21.30 18.23
N PRO A 213 -25.80 20.84 18.90
CA PRO A 213 -26.16 21.37 20.22
C PRO A 213 -25.06 21.20 21.28
N GLU A 214 -24.37 20.06 21.30
CA GLU A 214 -23.25 19.84 22.24
C GLU A 214 -22.05 20.75 21.95
N ILE A 215 -21.83 21.06 20.67
CA ILE A 215 -20.78 22.00 20.25
C ILE A 215 -21.15 23.42 20.69
N GLN A 216 -22.42 23.81 20.58
CA GLN A 216 -22.90 25.11 21.05
C GLN A 216 -22.77 25.25 22.57
N GLU A 217 -23.10 24.21 23.34
CA GLU A 217 -22.91 24.22 24.79
C GLU A 217 -21.42 24.36 25.18
N ALA A 218 -20.52 23.71 24.45
CA ALA A 218 -19.09 23.87 24.66
C ALA A 218 -18.61 25.29 24.31
N LEU A 219 -19.16 25.89 23.24
CA LEU A 219 -18.87 27.25 22.81
C LEU A 219 -19.32 28.31 23.82
N ASP A 220 -20.41 28.06 24.55
CA ASP A 220 -20.86 28.95 25.64
C ASP A 220 -19.85 29.02 26.80
N ARG A 221 -19.00 27.99 26.93
CA ARG A 221 -17.90 27.94 27.91
C ARG A 221 -16.60 28.55 27.37
N GLY A 222 -16.53 28.85 26.07
CA GLY A 222 -15.40 29.52 25.42
C GLY A 222 -14.96 28.90 24.09
N PRO A 223 -13.84 29.37 23.52
CA PRO A 223 -13.32 28.89 22.23
C PRO A 223 -13.09 27.37 22.23
N THR A 224 -13.75 26.67 21.31
CA THR A 224 -13.78 25.20 21.27
C THR A 224 -13.10 24.66 20.03
N LEU A 225 -12.36 23.56 20.19
CA LEU A 225 -11.75 22.84 19.08
C LEU A 225 -12.69 21.73 18.62
N VAL A 226 -13.00 21.72 17.33
CA VAL A 226 -13.87 20.72 16.72
C VAL A 226 -13.17 20.11 15.52
N LEU A 227 -13.09 18.79 15.52
CA LEU A 227 -12.66 17.98 14.38
C LEU A 227 -13.91 17.54 13.62
N VAL A 228 -13.97 17.86 12.32
CA VAL A 228 -15.15 17.61 11.49
C VAL A 228 -14.84 16.93 10.17
N GLY A 229 -15.82 16.20 9.66
CA GLY A 229 -15.88 15.75 8.27
C GLY A 229 -16.20 16.88 7.29
N PRO A 230 -16.13 16.62 5.97
CA PRO A 230 -16.32 17.64 4.94
C PRO A 230 -17.73 18.24 4.91
N ASP A 231 -18.76 17.46 5.23
CA ASP A 231 -20.14 17.92 5.19
C ASP A 231 -20.49 18.77 6.42
N GLU A 232 -20.08 18.32 7.61
CA GLU A 232 -20.23 19.06 8.87
C GLU A 232 -19.41 20.35 8.86
N ARG A 233 -18.24 20.36 8.20
CA ARG A 233 -17.45 21.56 8.00
C ARG A 233 -18.23 22.63 7.25
N ARG A 234 -18.90 22.28 6.14
CA ARG A 234 -19.72 23.24 5.37
C ARG A 234 -20.86 23.79 6.25
N GLN A 235 -21.51 22.93 7.02
CA GLN A 235 -22.58 23.36 7.94
C GLN A 235 -22.09 24.39 8.98
N LEU A 236 -20.89 24.21 9.53
CA LEU A 236 -20.30 25.16 10.47
C LEU A 236 -19.90 26.48 9.81
N GLU A 237 -19.33 26.43 8.61
CA GLU A 237 -18.93 27.62 7.84
C GLU A 237 -20.16 28.45 7.40
N ASP A 238 -21.30 27.80 7.13
CA ASP A 238 -22.57 28.46 6.77
C ASP A 238 -23.31 29.05 7.98
N THR A 239 -22.88 28.77 9.22
CA THR A 239 -23.54 29.26 10.43
C THR A 239 -23.08 30.70 10.76
N PRO A 240 -23.93 31.73 10.60
CA PRO A 240 -23.49 33.14 10.65
C PRO A 240 -23.06 33.61 12.04
N THR A 241 -23.47 32.92 13.10
CA THR A 241 -23.14 33.23 14.50
C THR A 241 -21.76 32.74 14.94
N LEU A 242 -21.06 31.99 14.07
CA LEU A 242 -19.77 31.37 14.40
C LEU A 242 -18.64 31.97 13.56
N ALA A 243 -17.51 32.22 14.21
CA ALA A 243 -16.23 32.42 13.56
C ALA A 243 -15.51 31.06 13.49
N VAL A 244 -15.26 30.61 12.26
CA VAL A 244 -14.62 29.32 11.98
C VAL A 244 -13.17 29.57 11.54
N HIS A 245 -12.21 29.06 12.32
CA HIS A 245 -10.79 29.17 12.02
C HIS A 245 -10.18 27.79 11.77
N PRO A 246 -9.83 27.43 10.52
CA PRO A 246 -9.18 26.16 10.23
C PRO A 246 -7.76 26.13 10.81
N LEU A 247 -7.47 25.13 11.64
CA LEU A 247 -6.16 24.94 12.28
C LEU A 247 -5.30 23.88 11.57
N ALA A 248 -5.92 22.81 11.10
CA ALA A 248 -5.25 21.75 10.35
C ALA A 248 -6.22 21.01 9.44
N ALA A 249 -5.70 20.52 8.32
CA ALA A 249 -6.37 19.57 7.45
C ALA A 249 -5.75 18.18 7.63
N GLY A 250 -6.57 17.15 7.45
CA GLY A 250 -6.22 15.75 7.60
C GLY A 250 -6.79 14.88 6.49
N PRO A 251 -6.67 13.56 6.61
CA PRO A 251 -7.15 12.62 5.60
C PRO A 251 -8.68 12.65 5.43
N GLU A 252 -9.18 12.22 4.28
CA GLU A 252 -10.62 12.19 3.94
C GLU A 252 -11.29 13.57 4.13
N ASP A 253 -10.58 14.65 3.79
CA ASP A 253 -11.02 16.05 3.92
C ASP A 253 -11.44 16.48 5.35
N ASN A 254 -11.01 15.74 6.37
CA ASN A 254 -11.24 16.10 7.76
C ASN A 254 -10.44 17.34 8.13
N ALA A 255 -11.02 18.20 8.98
CA ALA A 255 -10.36 19.43 9.41
C ALA A 255 -10.53 19.64 10.92
N LEU A 256 -9.44 20.04 11.58
CA LEU A 256 -9.50 20.60 12.92
C LEU A 256 -9.80 22.10 12.80
N LEU A 257 -10.90 22.52 13.39
CA LEU A 257 -11.37 23.90 13.42
C LEU A 257 -11.31 24.44 14.86
N ARG A 258 -10.99 25.72 14.99
CA ARG A 258 -11.24 26.50 16.20
C ARG A 258 -12.50 27.33 15.95
N LEU A 259 -13.50 27.11 16.78
CA LEU A 259 -14.78 27.79 16.73
C LEU A 259 -14.86 28.84 17.83
N GLU A 260 -15.35 30.02 17.50
CA GLU A 260 -15.62 31.12 18.42
C GLU A 260 -17.00 31.73 18.09
N ARG A 261 -17.72 32.24 19.09
CA ARG A 261 -18.91 33.06 18.81
C ARG A 261 -18.46 34.42 18.27
N ARG A 262 -19.16 34.91 17.25
CA ARG A 262 -19.02 36.30 16.79
C ARG A 262 -19.64 37.29 17.77
#